data_AF-A0A518LLJ7-F1
#
_entry.id   AF-A0A518LLJ7-F1
#
_cell.length_a   1.000
_cell.length_b   1.000
_cell.length_c   1.000
_cell.angle_alpha   90.00
_cell.angle_beta   90.00
_cell.angle_gamma   90.00
#
_symmetry.space_group_name_H-M   'P 1'
#
loop_
_entity.id
_entity.type
_entity.pdbx_description
1 polymer ?
#
loop_
_entity_poly.entity_id
_entity_poly.type
_entity_poly.pdbx_seq_one_letter_code
_entity_poly.pdbx_strand_id
1 'polypeptide(L)'
;MEFFKYGPLDQYFRGQSETPFFANASGRIYVLGCDCGEVGCWPLTCVVHTEETTITWQAFEQPYRPIRCYSAFGPFVFNREQYEQALRSLPN
;
A
#
# COMPACT_ATOMS: atom_id res chain seq x y z
N MET A 1 11.97 12.05 -16.27
CA MET A 1 11.37 10.85 -15.67
C MET A 1 10.83 11.28 -14.32
N GLU A 2 9.52 11.37 -14.19
CA GLU A 2 8.87 11.91 -13.00
C GLU A 2 8.76 10.78 -11.97
N PHE A 3 9.54 10.87 -10.89
CA PHE A 3 9.42 9.92 -9.79
C PHE A 3 8.11 10.19 -9.05
N PHE A 4 7.27 9.16 -8.92
CA PHE A 4 6.04 9.29 -8.14
C PHE A 4 6.39 9.61 -6.69
N LYS A 5 5.91 10.74 -6.18
CA LYS A 5 6.10 11.14 -4.79
C LYS A 5 4.94 10.58 -3.97
N TYR A 6 5.22 9.55 -3.19
CA TYR A 6 4.25 8.91 -2.29
C TYR A 6 3.73 9.83 -1.16
N GLY A 7 4.30 11.03 -1.01
CA GLY A 7 4.10 11.88 0.17
C GLY A 7 4.84 11.30 1.39
N PRO A 8 4.49 11.71 2.62
CA PRO A 8 5.03 11.12 3.83
C PRO A 8 4.74 9.62 3.85
N LEU A 9 5.80 8.79 3.79
CA LEU A 9 5.66 7.34 3.70
C LEU A 9 4.90 6.76 4.90
N ASP A 10 5.00 7.39 6.07
CA ASP A 10 4.25 6.98 7.25
C ASP A 10 2.74 7.12 7.03
N GLN A 11 2.25 8.25 6.50
CA GLN A 11 0.83 8.45 6.18
C GLN A 11 0.38 7.49 5.08
N TYR A 12 1.24 7.26 4.10
CA TYR A 12 0.99 6.30 3.03
C TYR A 12 0.74 4.90 3.59
N PHE A 13 1.68 4.36 4.36
CA PHE A 13 1.58 3.02 4.93
C PHE A 13 0.53 2.89 6.05
N ARG A 14 -0.08 3.98 6.52
CA ARG A 14 -1.28 3.95 7.40
C ARG A 14 -2.59 3.88 6.62
N GLY A 15 -2.55 3.94 5.29
CA GLY A 15 -3.75 4.12 4.45
C GLY A 15 -4.37 5.52 4.57
N GLN A 16 -3.60 6.52 5.01
CA GLN A 16 -4.05 7.89 5.25
C GLN A 16 -3.60 8.86 4.14
N SER A 17 -3.02 8.37 3.05
CA SER A 17 -2.62 9.23 1.93
C SER A 17 -3.86 9.77 1.21
N GLU A 18 -3.90 11.10 1.06
CA GLU A 18 -4.98 11.81 0.38
C GLU A 18 -5.01 11.58 -1.14
N THR A 19 -3.94 11.02 -1.73
CA THR A 19 -3.74 11.00 -3.18
C THR A 19 -3.03 9.74 -3.71
N PRO A 20 -3.58 8.52 -3.58
CA PRO A 20 -3.09 7.45 -4.42
C PRO A 20 -3.68 7.66 -5.82
N PHE A 21 -2.84 8.12 -6.74
CA PHE A 21 -3.14 8.55 -8.13
C PHE A 21 -3.93 7.54 -8.99
N PHE A 22 -4.11 6.30 -8.50
CA PHE A 22 -4.96 5.26 -9.12
C PHE A 22 -5.80 4.45 -8.12
N ALA A 23 -5.96 4.91 -6.88
CA ALA A 23 -6.80 4.23 -5.91
C ALA A 23 -8.25 4.72 -6.05
N ASN A 24 -9.08 3.94 -6.72
CA ASN A 24 -10.54 4.11 -6.71
C ASN A 24 -11.17 3.82 -5.31
N ALA A 25 -10.39 3.84 -4.24
CA ALA A 25 -10.80 3.56 -2.86
C ALA A 25 -9.82 4.21 -1.86
N SER A 26 -10.35 4.89 -0.84
CA SER A 26 -9.55 5.39 0.29
C SER A 26 -8.73 4.27 0.94
N GLY A 27 -7.48 4.57 1.33
CA GLY A 27 -6.59 3.62 1.99
C GLY A 27 -5.91 2.60 1.08
N ARG A 28 -6.13 2.64 -0.24
CA ARG A 28 -5.40 1.76 -1.18
C ARG A 28 -4.01 2.31 -1.49
N ILE A 29 -3.01 1.44 -1.38
CA ILE A 29 -1.59 1.75 -1.59
C ILE A 29 -0.93 0.76 -2.57
N TYR A 30 0.20 1.13 -3.14
CA TYR A 30 1.14 0.27 -3.85
C TYR A 30 2.08 -0.39 -2.84
N VAL A 31 2.15 -1.72 -2.89
CA VAL A 31 3.05 -2.53 -2.04
C VAL A 31 4.13 -3.23 -2.83
N LEU A 32 4.02 -3.24 -4.16
CA LEU A 32 5.07 -3.72 -5.05
C LEU A 32 5.00 -2.95 -6.38
N GLY A 33 6.15 -2.43 -6.82
CA GLY A 33 6.33 -1.81 -8.13
C GLY A 33 7.10 -2.71 -9.09
N CYS A 34 7.13 -2.34 -10.36
CA CYS A 34 7.97 -2.98 -11.37
C CYS A 34 9.43 -2.54 -11.20
N ASP A 35 10.38 -3.41 -11.57
CA ASP A 35 11.81 -3.13 -11.58
C ASP A 35 12.23 -2.09 -12.63
N CYS A 36 11.35 -1.76 -13.59
CA CYS A 36 11.56 -0.68 -14.55
C CYS A 36 11.58 0.72 -13.92
N GLY A 37 11.21 0.85 -12.64
CA GLY A 37 11.22 2.12 -11.90
C GLY A 37 9.92 2.92 -12.01
N GLU A 38 8.95 2.47 -12.79
CA GLU A 38 7.61 3.08 -12.89
C GLU A 38 6.60 2.29 -12.02
N VAL A 39 6.12 2.92 -10.95
CA VAL A 39 5.15 2.30 -10.02
C VAL A 39 3.83 1.93 -10.71
N GLY A 40 3.42 2.70 -11.73
CA GLY A 40 2.20 2.48 -12.49
C GLY A 40 2.29 1.36 -13.54
N CYS A 41 3.47 0.82 -13.83
CA CYS A 41 3.61 -0.16 -14.91
C CYS A 41 2.94 -1.51 -14.56
N TRP A 42 3.25 -2.05 -13.37
CA TRP A 42 2.73 -3.35 -12.88
C TRP A 42 2.52 -3.36 -11.35
N PRO A 43 1.72 -2.45 -10.78
CA PRO A 43 1.57 -2.37 -9.34
C PRO A 43 0.86 -3.60 -8.77
N LEU A 44 1.33 -4.08 -7.61
CA LEU A 44 0.47 -4.76 -6.65
C LEU A 44 -0.03 -3.72 -5.65
N THR A 45 -1.34 -3.65 -5.48
CA THR A 45 -1.99 -2.78 -4.50
C THR A 45 -2.64 -3.57 -3.39
N CYS A 46 -2.87 -2.94 -2.25
CA CYS A 46 -3.75 -3.43 -1.19
C CYS A 46 -4.48 -2.25 -0.53
N VAL A 47 -5.55 -2.52 0.23
CA VAL A 47 -6.18 -1.55 1.12
C VAL A 47 -5.62 -1.73 2.52
N VAL A 48 -5.21 -0.63 3.13
CA VAL A 48 -4.77 -0.58 4.53
C VAL A 48 -5.91 -0.09 5.41
N HIS A 49 -6.26 -0.91 6.40
CA HIS A 49 -7.15 -0.51 7.48
C HIS A 49 -6.35 -0.36 8.78
N THR A 50 -6.53 0.78 9.42
CA THR A 50 -5.82 1.15 10.64
C THR A 50 -6.82 1.19 11.79
N GLU A 51 -6.69 0.26 12.74
CA GLU A 51 -7.50 0.18 13.96
C GLU A 51 -6.66 0.55 15.18
N GLU A 52 -7.25 0.55 16.39
CA GLU A 52 -6.56 0.98 17.62
C GLU A 52 -5.28 0.17 17.89
N THR A 53 -5.30 -1.14 17.68
CA THR A 53 -4.20 -2.04 18.04
C THR A 53 -3.60 -2.81 16.87
N THR A 54 -4.21 -2.72 15.68
CA THR A 54 -3.80 -3.47 14.49
C THR A 54 -3.73 -2.60 13.24
N ILE A 55 -2.90 -3.04 12.30
CA ILE A 55 -2.89 -2.57 10.91
C ILE A 55 -3.16 -3.79 10.03
N THR A 56 -4.14 -3.70 9.14
CA THR A 56 -4.53 -4.81 8.25
C THR A 56 -4.33 -4.43 6.80
N TRP A 57 -3.57 -5.24 6.06
CA TRP A 57 -3.45 -5.16 4.61
C TRP A 57 -4.34 -6.22 3.97
N GLN A 58 -5.28 -5.80 3.11
CA GLN A 58 -6.23 -6.70 2.47
C GLN A 58 -6.64 -6.22 1.07
N ALA A 59 -7.57 -6.94 0.43
CA ALA A 59 -8.12 -6.59 -0.89
C ALA A 59 -7.03 -6.32 -1.94
N PHE A 60 -6.08 -7.25 -2.02
CA PHE A 60 -4.95 -7.16 -2.94
C PHE A 60 -5.42 -7.20 -4.39
N GLU A 61 -4.77 -6.43 -5.25
CA GLU A 61 -5.15 -6.33 -6.65
C GLU A 61 -3.97 -5.91 -7.53
N GLN A 62 -3.89 -6.48 -8.73
CA GLN A 62 -3.10 -5.94 -9.84
C GLN A 62 -4.05 -5.38 -10.92
N PRO A 63 -4.28 -4.05 -10.98
CA PRO A 63 -5.31 -3.44 -11.82
C PRO A 63 -5.21 -3.78 -13.32
N TYR A 64 -3.99 -3.91 -13.84
CA TYR A 64 -3.76 -4.26 -15.25
C TYR A 64 -3.84 -5.77 -15.55
N ARG A 65 -4.15 -6.61 -14.55
CA ARG A 65 -4.29 -8.07 -14.68
C ARG A 65 -5.51 -8.57 -13.88
N PRO A 66 -6.74 -8.14 -14.22
CA PRO A 66 -7.94 -8.42 -13.43
C PRO A 66 -8.31 -9.91 -13.35
N ILE A 67 -7.76 -10.75 -14.22
CA ILE A 67 -7.97 -12.21 -14.19
C ILE A 67 -7.21 -12.86 -13.01
N ARG A 68 -6.20 -12.19 -12.44
CA ARG A 68 -5.48 -12.71 -11.27
C ARG A 68 -6.35 -12.54 -10.03
N CYS A 69 -6.73 -13.67 -9.44
CA CYS A 69 -7.53 -13.70 -8.22
C CYS A 69 -6.63 -13.67 -6.98
N TYR A 70 -6.74 -12.60 -6.19
CA TYR A 70 -6.00 -12.42 -4.94
C TYR A 70 -6.90 -12.56 -3.69
N SER A 71 -8.11 -13.10 -3.84
CA SER A 71 -9.06 -13.24 -2.73
C SER A 71 -8.54 -14.09 -1.57
N ALA A 72 -7.60 -15.01 -1.85
CA ALA A 72 -6.93 -15.86 -0.86
C ALA A 72 -5.55 -15.32 -0.42
N PHE A 73 -5.13 -14.14 -0.88
CA PHE A 73 -3.85 -13.54 -0.51
C PHE A 73 -4.05 -12.49 0.59
N GLY A 74 -3.72 -12.87 1.82
CA GLY A 74 -4.03 -12.11 3.03
C GLY A 74 -5.40 -12.48 3.62
N PRO A 75 -5.93 -11.67 4.56
CA PRO A 75 -5.34 -10.42 5.06
C PRO A 75 -4.02 -10.66 5.81
N PHE A 76 -3.13 -9.68 5.76
CA PHE A 76 -1.97 -9.62 6.65
C PHE A 76 -2.29 -8.66 7.78
N VAL A 77 -2.18 -9.14 9.02
CA VAL A 77 -2.49 -8.37 10.23
C VAL A 77 -1.21 -8.15 11.01
N PHE A 78 -0.94 -6.90 11.34
CA PHE A 78 0.24 -6.47 12.08
C PHE A 78 -0.18 -5.88 13.43
N ASN A 79 0.64 -6.08 14.47
CA ASN A 79 0.53 -5.30 15.69
C ASN A 79 0.86 -3.84 15.37
N ARG A 80 0.00 -2.92 15.79
CA ARG A 80 0.15 -1.50 15.44
C ARG A 80 1.44 -0.92 15.98
N GLU A 81 1.76 -1.10 17.26
CA GLU A 81 2.97 -0.50 17.85
C GLU A 81 4.26 -0.92 17.12
N GLN A 82 4.38 -2.20 16.78
CA GLN A 82 5.51 -2.72 16.00
C GLN A 82 5.57 -2.10 14.60
N TYR A 83 4.42 -1.96 13.95
CA TYR A 83 4.30 -1.33 12.65
C TYR A 83 4.73 0.14 12.69
N GLU A 84 4.26 0.89 13.69
CA GLU A 84 4.65 2.30 13.92
C GLU A 84 6.15 2.47 14.09
N GLN A 85 6.78 1.56 14.84
CA GLN A 85 8.24 1.56 15.03
C GLN A 85 8.96 1.31 13.71
N ALA A 86 8.48 0.37 12.89
CA ALA A 86 9.06 0.11 11.57
C ALA A 86 8.94 1.35 10.65
N LEU A 87 7.79 2.04 10.65
CA LEU A 87 7.61 3.26 9.85
C LEU A 87 8.61 4.37 10.20
N ARG A 88 8.97 4.52 11.49
CA ARG A 88 9.97 5.51 11.93
C ARG A 88 11.38 5.22 11.43
N SER A 89 11.64 3.99 10.99
CA SER A 89 12.93 3.59 10.42
C SER A 89 13.02 3.78 8.91
N LEU A 90 11.91 4.16 8.26
CA LEU A 90 11.90 4.43 6.82
C LEU A 90 12.72 5.69 6.50
N PRO A 91 13.51 5.66 5.42
CA PRO A 91 14.21 6.85 4.95
C PRO A 91 13.21 7.90 4.46
N ASN A 92 13.50 9.17 4.77
CA ASN A 92 12.76 10.33 4.25
C ASN A 92 12.98 10.53 2.75
#